data_AF-A0A8J3IJE9-F1
#
_entry.id   AF-A0A8J3IJE9-F1
#
_cell.length_a   1.000
_cell.length_b   1.000
_cell.length_c   1.000
_cell.angle_alpha   90.00
_cell.angle_beta   90.00
_cell.angle_gamma   90.00
#
_symmetry.space_group_name_H-M   'P 1'
#
loop_
_entity.id
_entity.type
_entity.pdbx_description
1 polymer ?
#
loop_
_entity_poly.entity_id
_entity_poly.type
_entity_poly.pdbx_seq_one_letter_code
_entity_poly.pdbx_strand_id
1 'polypeptide(L)'
;MANQEHLNLLRQGAKTWNQWRQKYAEVQPDLSSATLDNADLSDYDLHGANLRKASLIHANLYEAYLSYAIFDESNLNGAFAYVADLVGASFFKTNLLFVAFNGANLSRANLRGAYLGSASFMGANLNHADLSHAHLNGTDFRTASLKGTIFEQASARWTIWGAVDLSLAKGLATIKHYGPSTISIDTIYQSHGKISEKFLRGTGVPEPFILYAQSLIAEHIKFHSCFISYSTKDQLFVEQLYLDLQCNGVRCWFAPEDLKWGDKIRSRIDESIHLYEKLLLILSEHSVCSQWVEQEVETALAKERKRGHIVLFPIRLDNAVMNIGDGWPTLIRNTRNIGDFTCWKQCDTYKKSLDRLLRDLKTEV
;
A
#
# COMPACT_ATOMS: atom_id res chain seq x y z
N MET A 1 -11.91 25.65 -24.53
CA MET A 1 -11.54 26.84 -23.75
C MET A 1 -12.50 26.88 -22.60
N ALA A 2 -11.97 26.99 -21.38
CA ALA A 2 -12.73 26.82 -20.16
C ALA A 2 -13.89 27.83 -20.06
N ASN A 3 -14.95 27.41 -19.37
CA ASN A 3 -16.04 28.30 -19.04
C ASN A 3 -15.57 29.29 -17.96
N GLN A 4 -15.69 30.59 -18.26
CA GLN A 4 -15.18 31.64 -17.38
C GLN A 4 -15.96 31.74 -16.05
N GLU A 5 -17.26 31.42 -16.05
CA GLU A 5 -18.06 31.37 -14.82
C GLU A 5 -17.59 30.24 -13.92
N HIS A 6 -17.31 29.05 -14.48
CA HIS A 6 -16.75 27.94 -13.73
C HIS A 6 -15.36 28.28 -13.17
N LEU A 7 -14.48 28.93 -13.94
CA LEU A 7 -13.18 29.36 -13.43
C LEU A 7 -13.29 30.40 -12.31
N ASN A 8 -14.21 31.36 -12.45
CA ASN A 8 -14.44 32.37 -11.41
C ASN A 8 -15.02 31.75 -10.14
N LEU A 9 -15.85 30.71 -10.27
CA LEU A 9 -16.36 29.95 -9.15
C LEU A 9 -15.26 29.11 -8.48
N LEU A 10 -14.42 28.44 -9.27
CA LEU A 10 -13.30 27.64 -8.77
C LEU A 10 -12.36 28.50 -7.91
N ARG A 11 -12.09 29.74 -8.36
CA ARG A 11 -11.26 30.72 -7.62
C ARG A 11 -11.85 31.18 -6.28
N GLN A 12 -13.13 30.92 -6.01
CA GLN A 12 -13.78 31.26 -4.74
C GLN A 12 -13.55 30.21 -3.64
N GLY A 13 -12.79 29.14 -3.92
CA GLY A 13 -12.41 28.13 -2.94
C GLY A 13 -13.31 26.89 -2.91
N ALA A 14 -12.77 25.80 -2.35
CA ALA A 14 -13.40 24.48 -2.32
C ALA A 14 -14.81 24.53 -1.70
N LYS A 15 -15.00 25.30 -0.62
CA LYS A 15 -16.30 25.41 0.05
C LYS A 15 -17.39 25.94 -0.90
N THR A 16 -17.11 27.04 -1.59
CA THR A 16 -18.06 27.68 -2.51
C THR A 16 -18.32 26.78 -3.72
N TRP A 17 -17.27 26.18 -4.26
CA TRP A 17 -17.36 25.22 -5.35
C TRP A 17 -18.23 24.01 -4.98
N ASN A 18 -17.96 23.37 -3.84
CA ASN A 18 -18.66 22.17 -3.40
C ASN A 18 -20.14 22.48 -3.08
N GLN A 19 -20.46 23.66 -2.53
CA GLN A 19 -21.85 24.09 -2.35
C GLN A 19 -22.58 24.26 -3.69
N TRP A 20 -21.91 24.81 -4.70
CA TRP A 20 -22.47 24.92 -6.04
C TRP A 20 -22.67 23.53 -6.67
N ARG A 21 -21.70 22.62 -6.53
CA ARG A 21 -21.82 21.23 -7.00
C ARG A 21 -23.01 20.49 -6.40
N GLN A 22 -23.28 20.68 -5.11
CA GLN A 22 -24.45 20.09 -4.45
C GLN A 22 -25.77 20.57 -5.07
N LYS A 23 -25.83 21.83 -5.53
CA LYS A 23 -27.03 22.41 -6.15
C LYS A 23 -27.14 22.07 -7.65
N TYR A 24 -26.01 21.87 -8.32
CA TYR A 24 -25.92 21.70 -9.77
C TYR A 24 -25.15 20.43 -10.16
N ALA A 25 -25.51 19.29 -9.55
CA ALA A 25 -24.80 18.02 -9.72
C ALA A 25 -24.72 17.53 -11.18
N GLU A 26 -25.76 17.81 -11.97
CA GLU A 26 -25.86 17.45 -13.39
C GLU A 26 -24.97 18.30 -14.31
N VAL A 27 -24.53 19.47 -13.85
CA VAL A 27 -23.67 20.34 -14.66
C VAL A 27 -22.29 19.73 -14.74
N GLN A 28 -21.80 19.47 -15.95
CA GLN A 28 -20.41 19.08 -16.15
C GLN A 28 -19.51 20.33 -16.13
N PRO A 29 -18.59 20.48 -15.15
CA PRO A 29 -17.74 21.65 -15.10
C PRO A 29 -16.74 21.66 -16.26
N ASP A 30 -16.82 22.66 -17.14
CA ASP A 30 -15.82 22.87 -18.20
C ASP A 30 -14.66 23.74 -17.73
N LEU A 31 -13.52 23.09 -17.49
CA LEU A 31 -12.21 23.66 -17.15
C LEU A 31 -11.19 23.38 -18.26
N SER A 32 -11.65 23.10 -19.49
CA SER A 32 -10.78 22.70 -20.60
C SER A 32 -9.78 23.80 -20.99
N SER A 33 -8.53 23.42 -21.21
CA SER A 33 -7.44 24.36 -21.52
C SER A 33 -7.21 25.45 -20.46
N ALA A 34 -7.73 25.30 -19.25
CA ALA A 34 -7.44 26.20 -18.14
C ALA A 34 -5.97 26.08 -17.70
N THR A 35 -5.42 27.20 -17.21
CA THR A 35 -4.14 27.19 -16.48
C THR A 35 -4.44 27.17 -14.98
N LEU A 36 -4.17 26.02 -14.37
CA LEU A 36 -4.38 25.70 -12.95
C LEU A 36 -3.06 25.25 -12.31
N ASP A 37 -1.93 25.72 -12.84
CA ASP A 37 -0.61 25.40 -12.31
C ASP A 37 -0.47 25.90 -10.87
N ASN A 38 0.07 25.06 -9.99
CA ASN A 38 0.19 25.31 -8.56
C ASN A 38 -1.14 25.60 -7.84
N ALA A 39 -2.28 25.36 -8.48
CA ALA A 39 -3.58 25.58 -7.84
C ALA A 39 -3.77 24.60 -6.68
N ASP A 40 -4.35 25.10 -5.59
CA ASP A 40 -4.82 24.27 -4.51
C ASP A 40 -6.27 23.82 -4.79
N LEU A 41 -6.39 22.57 -5.22
CA LEU A 41 -7.64 21.90 -5.58
C LEU A 41 -7.94 20.75 -4.62
N SER A 42 -7.35 20.76 -3.41
CA SER A 42 -7.67 19.76 -2.40
C SER A 42 -9.14 19.83 -1.98
N ASP A 43 -9.75 18.67 -1.76
CA ASP A 43 -11.15 18.52 -1.34
C ASP A 43 -12.21 19.05 -2.33
N TYR A 44 -11.84 19.47 -3.54
CA TYR A 44 -12.82 19.92 -4.54
C TYR A 44 -13.62 18.73 -5.09
N ASP A 45 -14.92 18.91 -5.24
CA ASP A 45 -15.78 18.04 -6.05
C ASP A 45 -15.67 18.39 -7.54
N LEU A 46 -14.69 17.80 -8.20
CA LEU A 46 -14.45 17.89 -9.64
C LEU A 46 -15.01 16.68 -10.39
N HIS A 47 -16.04 16.00 -9.83
CA HIS A 47 -16.66 14.84 -10.46
C HIS A 47 -17.12 15.17 -11.88
N GLY A 48 -16.68 14.35 -12.83
CA GLY A 48 -17.02 14.50 -14.25
C GLY A 48 -16.41 15.73 -14.93
N ALA A 49 -15.59 16.55 -14.26
CA ALA A 49 -15.08 17.81 -14.82
C ALA A 49 -14.27 17.58 -16.10
N ASN A 50 -14.49 18.45 -17.09
CA ASN A 50 -13.72 18.47 -18.32
C ASN A 50 -12.46 19.32 -18.12
N LEU A 51 -11.32 18.65 -17.95
CA LEU A 51 -9.98 19.21 -17.78
C LEU A 51 -9.09 18.95 -19.01
N ARG A 52 -9.69 18.64 -20.18
CA ARG A 52 -8.95 18.36 -21.40
C ARG A 52 -7.99 19.49 -21.74
N LYS A 53 -6.74 19.15 -22.05
CA LYS A 53 -5.68 20.12 -22.39
C LYS A 53 -5.40 21.19 -21.34
N ALA A 54 -5.92 21.04 -20.11
CA ALA A 54 -5.60 21.97 -19.02
C ALA A 54 -4.13 21.78 -18.57
N SER A 55 -3.57 22.82 -17.98
CA SER A 55 -2.30 22.75 -17.28
C SER A 55 -2.57 22.72 -15.79
N LEU A 56 -2.11 21.69 -15.09
CA LEU A 56 -2.20 21.49 -13.64
C LEU A 56 -0.82 21.14 -13.07
N ILE A 57 0.23 21.76 -13.62
CA ILE A 57 1.61 21.49 -13.21
C ILE A 57 1.74 21.85 -11.73
N HIS A 58 2.25 20.94 -10.90
CA HIS A 58 2.38 21.10 -9.45
C HIS A 58 1.07 21.41 -8.70
N ALA A 59 -0.11 21.15 -9.29
CA ALA A 59 -1.37 21.35 -8.59
C ALA A 59 -1.50 20.39 -7.40
N ASN A 60 -2.13 20.87 -6.32
CA ASN A 60 -2.52 20.04 -5.18
C ASN A 60 -3.92 19.48 -5.43
N LEU A 61 -4.03 18.17 -5.54
CA LEU A 61 -5.27 17.39 -5.73
C LEU A 61 -5.48 16.42 -4.56
N TYR A 62 -4.88 16.70 -3.40
CA TYR A 62 -5.04 15.90 -2.18
C TYR A 62 -6.53 15.71 -1.86
N GLU A 63 -6.97 14.45 -1.72
CA GLU A 63 -8.37 14.07 -1.42
C GLU A 63 -9.44 14.69 -2.36
N ALA A 64 -9.05 15.18 -3.55
CA ALA A 64 -10.01 15.71 -4.51
C ALA A 64 -10.93 14.60 -5.07
N TYR A 65 -12.20 14.93 -5.28
CA TYR A 65 -13.17 14.02 -5.91
C TYR A 65 -13.16 14.24 -7.42
N LEU A 66 -12.49 13.35 -8.15
CA LEU A 66 -12.22 13.43 -9.59
C LEU A 66 -12.76 12.22 -10.36
N SER A 67 -13.69 11.47 -9.75
CA SER A 67 -14.38 10.37 -10.40
C SER A 67 -14.96 10.82 -11.74
N TYR A 68 -14.65 10.07 -12.81
CA TYR A 68 -15.03 10.35 -14.20
C TYR A 68 -14.56 11.70 -14.78
N ALA A 69 -13.63 12.40 -14.12
CA ALA A 69 -13.01 13.61 -14.68
C ALA A 69 -12.21 13.28 -15.94
N ILE A 70 -12.11 14.25 -16.84
CA ILE A 70 -11.51 14.07 -18.17
C ILE A 70 -10.28 14.95 -18.28
N PHE A 71 -9.11 14.33 -18.17
CA PHE A 71 -7.79 14.95 -18.26
C PHE A 71 -7.13 14.77 -19.63
N ASP A 72 -7.83 14.28 -20.66
CA ASP A 72 -7.20 13.94 -21.94
C ASP A 72 -6.30 15.07 -22.48
N GLU A 73 -5.07 14.71 -22.85
CA GLU A 73 -4.04 15.65 -23.36
C GLU A 73 -3.68 16.82 -22.42
N SER A 74 -4.01 16.73 -21.12
CA SER A 74 -3.62 17.72 -20.12
C SER A 74 -2.18 17.50 -19.63
N ASN A 75 -1.70 18.43 -18.79
CA ASN A 75 -0.38 18.34 -18.17
C ASN A 75 -0.48 18.46 -16.65
N LEU A 76 -0.29 17.36 -15.93
CA LEU A 76 -0.24 17.32 -14.47
C LEU A 76 1.19 17.11 -13.95
N ASN A 77 2.23 17.48 -14.71
CA ASN A 77 3.61 17.23 -14.28
C ASN A 77 3.84 17.67 -12.82
N GLY A 78 4.31 16.73 -11.99
CA GLY A 78 4.60 16.97 -10.58
C GLY A 78 3.41 17.32 -9.69
N ALA A 79 2.17 17.05 -10.12
CA ALA A 79 0.98 17.24 -9.29
C ALA A 79 0.90 16.24 -8.12
N PHE A 80 0.18 16.63 -7.06
CA PHE A 80 0.00 15.84 -5.85
C PHE A 80 -1.42 15.31 -5.75
N ALA A 81 -1.67 14.06 -6.13
CA ALA A 81 -2.99 13.43 -6.13
C ALA A 81 -3.10 12.32 -5.07
N TYR A 82 -2.54 12.56 -3.89
CA TYR A 82 -2.61 11.63 -2.76
C TYR A 82 -4.06 11.39 -2.36
N VAL A 83 -4.45 10.12 -2.22
CA VAL A 83 -5.78 9.69 -1.75
C VAL A 83 -6.94 10.26 -2.61
N ALA A 84 -6.67 10.78 -3.80
CA ALA A 84 -7.68 11.32 -4.69
C ALA A 84 -8.62 10.21 -5.21
N ASP A 85 -9.90 10.52 -5.37
CA ASP A 85 -10.86 9.62 -5.99
C ASP A 85 -10.87 9.85 -7.50
N LEU A 86 -10.35 8.90 -8.26
CA LEU A 86 -10.11 8.99 -9.71
C LEU A 86 -10.79 7.84 -10.46
N VAL A 87 -11.85 7.28 -9.88
CA VAL A 87 -12.57 6.14 -10.47
C VAL A 87 -13.08 6.50 -11.86
N GLY A 88 -12.71 5.71 -12.86
CA GLY A 88 -13.14 5.93 -14.24
C GLY A 88 -12.65 7.23 -14.88
N ALA A 89 -11.72 7.97 -14.25
CA ALA A 89 -11.14 9.17 -14.84
C ALA A 89 -10.37 8.84 -16.14
N SER A 90 -10.38 9.78 -17.09
CA SER A 90 -9.66 9.62 -18.35
C SER A 90 -8.41 10.48 -18.36
N PHE A 91 -7.25 9.84 -18.54
CA PHE A 91 -5.91 10.41 -18.65
C PHE A 91 -5.29 10.09 -20.02
N PHE A 92 -6.12 9.98 -21.08
CA PHE A 92 -5.64 9.61 -22.41
C PHE A 92 -4.54 10.59 -22.87
N LYS A 93 -3.35 10.06 -23.20
CA LYS A 93 -2.18 10.85 -23.61
C LYS A 93 -1.83 12.02 -22.68
N THR A 94 -2.13 11.90 -21.40
CA THR A 94 -1.86 12.94 -20.41
C THR A 94 -0.40 12.91 -19.97
N ASN A 95 0.20 14.09 -19.74
CA ASN A 95 1.51 14.18 -19.10
C ASN A 95 1.35 14.04 -17.57
N LEU A 96 1.77 12.90 -17.04
CA LEU A 96 1.69 12.52 -15.63
C LEU A 96 3.09 12.29 -15.04
N LEU A 97 4.12 12.90 -15.64
CA LEU A 97 5.49 12.79 -15.14
C LEU A 97 5.58 13.30 -13.70
N PHE A 98 6.25 12.56 -12.83
CA PHE A 98 6.46 12.90 -11.41
C PHE A 98 5.18 13.07 -10.57
N VAL A 99 4.02 12.61 -11.02
CA VAL A 99 2.78 12.71 -10.24
C VAL A 99 2.79 11.74 -9.07
N ALA A 100 2.31 12.19 -7.92
CA ALA A 100 2.14 11.38 -6.73
C ALA A 100 0.67 10.92 -6.57
N PHE A 101 0.37 9.68 -6.94
CA PHE A 101 -0.95 9.03 -6.80
C PHE A 101 -1.05 8.12 -5.56
N ASN A 102 -0.22 8.33 -4.54
CA ASN A 102 -0.15 7.38 -3.43
C ASN A 102 -1.50 7.26 -2.71
N GLY A 103 -1.98 6.04 -2.52
CA GLY A 103 -3.29 5.74 -1.93
C GLY A 103 -4.51 6.17 -2.78
N ALA A 104 -4.32 6.72 -3.98
CA ALA A 104 -5.43 7.18 -4.82
C ALA A 104 -6.24 6.01 -5.42
N ASN A 105 -7.51 6.27 -5.72
CA ASN A 105 -8.39 5.28 -6.35
C ASN A 105 -8.53 5.55 -7.85
N LEU A 106 -7.71 4.90 -8.68
CA LEU A 106 -7.76 4.96 -10.14
C LEU A 106 -8.47 3.73 -10.75
N SER A 107 -9.34 3.06 -10.01
CA SER A 107 -10.00 1.87 -10.56
C SER A 107 -10.81 2.23 -11.81
N ARG A 108 -10.68 1.41 -12.85
CA ARG A 108 -11.28 1.64 -14.19
C ARG A 108 -10.82 2.91 -14.91
N ALA A 109 -9.77 3.59 -14.44
CA ALA A 109 -9.25 4.77 -15.12
C ALA A 109 -8.65 4.42 -16.50
N ASN A 110 -8.77 5.34 -17.46
CA ASN A 110 -8.18 5.23 -18.78
C ASN A 110 -6.85 5.99 -18.83
N LEU A 111 -5.73 5.28 -18.72
CA LEU A 111 -4.36 5.82 -18.76
C LEU A 111 -3.68 5.52 -20.11
N ARG A 112 -4.44 5.22 -21.15
CA ARG A 112 -3.88 4.82 -22.45
C ARG A 112 -2.97 5.90 -23.02
N GLY A 113 -1.74 5.53 -23.37
CA GLY A 113 -0.75 6.44 -23.92
C GLY A 113 -0.26 7.53 -22.96
N ALA A 114 -0.58 7.47 -21.67
CA ALA A 114 -0.15 8.46 -20.69
C ALA A 114 1.38 8.39 -20.44
N TYR A 115 1.97 9.55 -20.11
CA TYR A 115 3.38 9.66 -19.76
C TYR A 115 3.54 9.57 -18.24
N LEU A 116 3.91 8.40 -17.72
CA LEU A 116 3.94 8.10 -16.28
C LEU A 116 5.36 8.07 -15.69
N GLY A 117 6.32 8.65 -16.42
CA GLY A 117 7.71 8.63 -16.01
C GLY A 117 7.93 9.19 -14.61
N SER A 118 8.55 8.41 -13.73
CA SER A 118 8.76 8.73 -12.31
C SER A 118 7.49 9.04 -11.50
N ALA A 119 6.31 8.69 -12.00
CA ALA A 119 5.07 8.75 -11.22
C ALA A 119 5.05 7.67 -10.13
N SER A 120 4.39 7.95 -9.01
CA SER A 120 4.26 7.00 -7.90
C SER A 120 2.81 6.61 -7.69
N PHE A 121 2.53 5.31 -7.76
CA PHE A 121 1.25 4.66 -7.49
C PHE A 121 1.29 3.85 -6.20
N MET A 122 2.14 4.22 -5.23
CA MET A 122 2.30 3.42 -4.02
C MET A 122 0.98 3.29 -3.28
N GLY A 123 0.53 2.06 -3.01
CA GLY A 123 -0.76 1.78 -2.35
C GLY A 123 -2.00 2.18 -3.15
N ALA A 124 -1.86 2.62 -4.41
CA ALA A 124 -2.99 3.06 -5.23
C ALA A 124 -3.83 1.87 -5.72
N ASN A 125 -5.13 2.10 -5.94
CA ASN A 125 -6.02 1.13 -6.55
C ASN A 125 -6.11 1.38 -8.07
N LEU A 126 -5.51 0.51 -8.88
CA LEU A 126 -5.53 0.55 -10.35
C LEU A 126 -6.36 -0.59 -10.95
N ASN A 127 -7.24 -1.21 -10.15
CA ASN A 127 -8.02 -2.37 -10.59
C ASN A 127 -8.82 -2.02 -11.85
N HIS A 128 -8.66 -2.84 -12.89
CA HIS A 128 -9.28 -2.65 -14.20
C HIS A 128 -8.94 -1.34 -14.92
N ALA A 129 -7.89 -0.63 -14.49
CA ALA A 129 -7.37 0.52 -15.24
C ALA A 129 -6.70 0.07 -16.55
N ASP A 130 -6.76 0.92 -17.58
CA ASP A 130 -6.13 0.66 -18.88
C ASP A 130 -4.87 1.51 -19.05
N LEU A 131 -3.69 0.91 -18.88
CA LEU A 131 -2.37 1.50 -19.14
C LEU A 131 -1.81 1.08 -20.51
N SER A 132 -2.66 0.68 -21.47
CA SER A 132 -2.16 0.28 -22.79
C SER A 132 -1.40 1.42 -23.46
N HIS A 133 -0.25 1.12 -24.05
CA HIS A 133 0.66 2.09 -24.66
C HIS A 133 1.22 3.17 -23.70
N ALA A 134 1.03 3.06 -22.38
CA ALA A 134 1.57 4.02 -21.43
C ALA A 134 3.10 3.94 -21.31
N HIS A 135 3.72 5.04 -20.89
CA HIS A 135 5.17 5.15 -20.70
C HIS A 135 5.54 5.08 -19.21
N LEU A 136 6.01 3.91 -18.75
CA LEU A 136 6.18 3.57 -17.33
C LEU A 136 7.60 3.80 -16.79
N ASN A 137 8.37 4.70 -17.40
CA ASN A 137 9.81 4.85 -17.12
C ASN A 137 10.08 5.35 -15.69
N GLY A 138 10.61 4.51 -14.80
CA GLY A 138 10.79 4.90 -13.40
C GLY A 138 9.49 4.93 -12.58
N THR A 139 8.37 4.46 -13.13
CA THR A 139 7.10 4.42 -12.42
C THR A 139 7.17 3.44 -11.25
N ASP A 140 6.62 3.83 -10.11
CA ASP A 140 6.60 3.03 -8.90
C ASP A 140 5.20 2.46 -8.63
N PHE A 141 5.06 1.14 -8.74
CA PHE A 141 3.81 0.41 -8.46
C PHE A 141 3.82 -0.28 -7.10
N ARG A 142 4.75 0.03 -6.19
CA ARG A 142 4.82 -0.68 -4.91
C ARG A 142 3.46 -0.73 -4.20
N THR A 143 3.08 -1.89 -3.69
CA THR A 143 1.84 -2.10 -2.91
C THR A 143 0.52 -1.76 -3.63
N ALA A 144 0.55 -1.44 -4.93
CA ALA A 144 -0.63 -1.10 -5.71
C ALA A 144 -1.54 -2.31 -5.99
N SER A 145 -2.85 -2.07 -6.09
CA SER A 145 -3.81 -3.08 -6.53
C SER A 145 -3.89 -3.10 -8.06
N LEU A 146 -3.42 -4.18 -8.68
CA LEU A 146 -3.27 -4.31 -10.15
C LEU A 146 -4.22 -5.36 -10.78
N LYS A 147 -5.30 -5.73 -10.09
CA LYS A 147 -6.22 -6.77 -10.55
C LYS A 147 -6.90 -6.34 -11.85
N GLY A 148 -6.68 -7.11 -12.92
CA GLY A 148 -7.30 -6.85 -14.22
C GLY A 148 -6.79 -5.59 -14.91
N THR A 149 -5.74 -4.95 -14.39
CA THR A 149 -5.08 -3.80 -15.01
C THR A 149 -4.45 -4.21 -16.33
N ILE A 150 -4.57 -3.38 -17.36
CA ILE A 150 -4.13 -3.69 -18.73
C ILE A 150 -2.82 -2.94 -19.02
N PHE A 151 -1.77 -3.67 -19.39
CA PHE A 151 -0.46 -3.12 -19.74
C PHE A 151 -0.09 -3.37 -21.21
N GLU A 152 -1.08 -3.57 -22.09
CA GLU A 152 -0.84 -3.94 -23.47
C GLU A 152 0.01 -2.91 -24.20
N GLN A 153 1.13 -3.35 -24.78
CA GLN A 153 2.05 -2.49 -25.54
C GLN A 153 2.61 -1.28 -24.76
N ALA A 154 2.53 -1.29 -23.43
CA ALA A 154 3.19 -0.28 -22.62
C ALA A 154 4.72 -0.36 -22.77
N SER A 155 5.43 0.72 -22.45
CA SER A 155 6.90 0.74 -22.41
C SER A 155 7.39 0.87 -20.98
N ALA A 156 8.43 0.11 -20.62
CA ALA A 156 9.00 0.13 -19.29
C ALA A 156 10.53 0.20 -19.32
N ARG A 157 11.09 0.89 -18.33
CA ARG A 157 12.50 0.90 -17.94
C ARG A 157 12.58 1.47 -16.54
N TRP A 158 13.37 0.86 -15.67
CA TRP A 158 13.51 1.25 -14.26
C TRP A 158 12.18 1.32 -13.49
N THR A 159 11.15 0.64 -13.98
CA THR A 159 9.84 0.53 -13.32
C THR A 159 9.97 -0.36 -12.08
N ILE A 160 9.24 -0.05 -11.00
CA ILE A 160 9.32 -0.79 -9.74
C ILE A 160 8.03 -1.59 -9.53
N TRP A 161 8.16 -2.90 -9.40
CA TRP A 161 7.10 -3.87 -9.16
C TRP A 161 7.33 -4.55 -7.80
N GLY A 162 6.93 -3.89 -6.73
CA GLY A 162 7.16 -4.37 -5.36
C GLY A 162 5.89 -4.66 -4.59
N ALA A 163 5.79 -5.79 -3.88
CA ALA A 163 4.62 -6.14 -3.09
C ALA A 163 3.28 -6.04 -3.86
N VAL A 164 3.27 -6.47 -5.12
CA VAL A 164 2.07 -6.48 -5.97
C VAL A 164 1.70 -7.88 -6.45
N ASP A 165 0.41 -8.09 -6.70
CA ASP A 165 -0.10 -9.27 -7.39
C ASP A 165 -0.30 -8.98 -8.89
N LEU A 166 0.51 -9.64 -9.72
CA LEU A 166 0.48 -9.54 -11.18
C LEU A 166 -0.31 -10.68 -11.83
N SER A 167 -0.85 -11.63 -11.07
CA SER A 167 -1.49 -12.85 -11.60
C SER A 167 -2.70 -12.59 -12.49
N LEU A 168 -3.40 -11.48 -12.27
CA LEU A 168 -4.58 -11.05 -13.03
C LEU A 168 -4.31 -9.80 -13.89
N ALA A 169 -3.08 -9.30 -13.92
CA ALA A 169 -2.70 -8.21 -14.80
C ALA A 169 -2.62 -8.72 -16.26
N LYS A 170 -3.09 -7.90 -17.19
CA LYS A 170 -3.22 -8.26 -18.61
C LYS A 170 -2.11 -7.61 -19.42
N GLY A 171 -1.67 -8.29 -20.48
CA GLY A 171 -0.72 -7.71 -21.43
C GLY A 171 0.73 -7.63 -20.96
N LEU A 172 1.11 -8.18 -19.79
CA LEU A 172 2.49 -8.14 -19.28
C LEU A 172 3.54 -8.61 -20.31
N ALA A 173 3.27 -9.70 -21.03
CA ALA A 173 4.16 -10.24 -22.06
C ALA A 173 4.36 -9.32 -23.28
N THR A 174 3.52 -8.29 -23.42
CA THR A 174 3.57 -7.34 -24.53
C THR A 174 4.28 -6.04 -24.16
N ILE A 175 4.62 -5.85 -22.88
CA ILE A 175 5.38 -4.69 -22.42
C ILE A 175 6.72 -4.67 -23.15
N LYS A 176 7.07 -3.50 -23.68
CA LYS A 176 8.35 -3.24 -24.33
C LYS A 176 9.32 -2.75 -23.27
N HIS A 177 10.30 -3.58 -22.93
CA HIS A 177 11.33 -3.24 -21.97
C HIS A 177 12.52 -2.59 -22.68
N TYR A 178 12.78 -1.32 -22.38
CA TYR A 178 13.93 -0.55 -22.90
C TYR A 178 15.09 -0.49 -21.89
N GLY A 179 14.98 -1.22 -20.79
CA GLY A 179 16.00 -1.40 -19.76
C GLY A 179 15.45 -2.21 -18.58
N PRO A 180 16.31 -2.59 -17.63
CA PRO A 180 15.91 -3.42 -16.49
C PRO A 180 14.89 -2.69 -15.61
N SER A 181 14.06 -3.45 -14.93
CA SER A 181 13.05 -2.99 -13.97
C SER A 181 13.22 -3.77 -12.68
N THR A 182 12.77 -3.23 -11.56
CA THR A 182 12.85 -3.92 -10.28
C THR A 182 11.60 -4.76 -10.08
N ILE A 183 11.76 -6.06 -9.88
CA ILE A 183 10.70 -6.94 -9.39
C ILE A 183 11.15 -7.53 -8.06
N SER A 184 10.32 -7.39 -7.04
CA SER A 184 10.64 -7.89 -5.72
C SER A 184 10.25 -9.36 -5.56
N ILE A 185 10.93 -10.07 -4.65
CA ILE A 185 10.70 -11.50 -4.43
C ILE A 185 9.26 -11.78 -3.97
N ASP A 186 8.71 -10.91 -3.12
CA ASP A 186 7.32 -10.96 -2.65
C ASP A 186 6.31 -10.76 -3.78
N THR A 187 6.58 -9.93 -4.80
CA THR A 187 5.72 -9.84 -6.01
C THR A 187 5.62 -11.19 -6.73
N ILE A 188 6.73 -11.93 -6.81
CA ILE A 188 6.77 -13.24 -7.47
C ILE A 188 5.90 -14.26 -6.72
N TYR A 189 5.98 -14.27 -5.38
CA TYR A 189 5.16 -15.15 -4.54
C TYR A 189 3.69 -14.74 -4.49
N GLN A 190 3.38 -13.45 -4.34
CA GLN A 190 2.00 -12.94 -4.34
C GLN A 190 1.29 -13.23 -5.66
N SER A 191 2.04 -13.22 -6.77
CA SER A 191 1.49 -13.57 -8.09
C SER A 191 1.35 -15.09 -8.30
N HIS A 192 1.71 -15.92 -7.31
CA HIS A 192 1.68 -17.38 -7.39
C HIS A 192 2.37 -17.93 -8.65
N GLY A 193 3.46 -17.28 -9.08
CA GLY A 193 4.20 -17.69 -10.29
C GLY A 193 3.47 -17.46 -11.60
N LYS A 194 2.26 -16.88 -11.57
CA LYS A 194 1.46 -16.53 -12.75
C LYS A 194 1.95 -15.22 -13.37
N ILE A 195 3.25 -15.13 -13.61
CA ILE A 195 3.90 -14.02 -14.28
C ILE A 195 4.51 -14.56 -15.57
N SER A 196 4.32 -13.86 -16.68
CA SER A 196 4.91 -14.26 -17.95
C SER A 196 6.43 -14.29 -17.87
N GLU A 197 7.06 -15.40 -18.28
CA GLU A 197 8.52 -15.51 -18.40
C GLU A 197 9.12 -14.43 -19.29
N LYS A 198 8.43 -14.05 -20.37
CA LYS A 198 8.86 -12.98 -21.27
C LYS A 198 8.93 -11.64 -20.53
N PHE A 199 7.96 -11.37 -19.66
CA PHE A 199 7.98 -10.19 -18.80
C PHE A 199 9.13 -10.26 -17.80
N LEU A 200 9.29 -11.39 -17.08
CA LEU A 200 10.41 -11.57 -16.14
C LEU A 200 11.77 -11.34 -16.81
N ARG A 201 11.99 -11.94 -17.97
CA ARG A 201 13.20 -11.73 -18.78
C ARG A 201 13.37 -10.26 -19.20
N GLY A 202 12.27 -9.61 -19.62
CA GLY A 202 12.25 -8.19 -19.97
C GLY A 202 12.59 -7.26 -18.80
N THR A 203 12.18 -7.61 -17.58
CA THR A 203 12.56 -6.87 -16.36
C THR A 203 14.01 -7.09 -15.95
N GLY A 204 14.69 -8.09 -16.51
CA GLY A 204 16.09 -8.41 -16.20
C GLY A 204 16.27 -9.52 -15.16
N VAL A 205 15.24 -10.32 -14.89
CA VAL A 205 15.36 -11.50 -14.02
C VAL A 205 16.25 -12.54 -14.69
N PRO A 206 17.28 -13.09 -14.01
CA PRO A 206 18.17 -14.09 -14.59
C PRO A 206 17.45 -15.38 -15.02
N GLU A 207 17.87 -15.97 -16.14
CA GLU A 207 17.27 -17.20 -16.69
C GLU A 207 17.23 -18.38 -15.69
N PRO A 208 18.30 -18.67 -14.91
CA PRO A 208 18.24 -19.73 -13.90
C PRO A 208 17.12 -19.49 -12.89
N PHE A 209 16.92 -18.23 -12.48
CA PHE A 209 15.85 -17.89 -11.55
C PHE A 209 14.47 -18.12 -12.19
N ILE A 210 14.27 -17.74 -13.46
CA ILE A 210 12.99 -17.96 -14.16
C ILE A 210 12.65 -19.46 -14.23
N LEU A 211 13.64 -20.30 -14.55
CA LEU A 211 13.47 -21.76 -14.64
C LEU A 211 13.07 -22.40 -13.30
N TYR A 212 13.69 -21.97 -12.19
CA TYR A 212 13.40 -22.51 -10.85
C TYR A 212 12.27 -21.78 -10.11
N ALA A 213 11.82 -20.61 -10.59
CA ALA A 213 10.77 -19.84 -9.93
C ALA A 213 9.48 -20.66 -9.77
N GLN A 214 9.09 -21.44 -10.80
CA GLN A 214 7.90 -22.28 -10.73
C GLN A 214 8.01 -23.37 -9.65
N SER A 215 9.18 -24.01 -9.48
CA SER A 215 9.38 -25.02 -8.42
C SER A 215 9.42 -24.38 -7.03
N LEU A 216 10.02 -23.20 -6.90
CA LEU A 216 10.09 -22.46 -5.63
C LEU A 216 8.72 -21.95 -5.16
N ILE A 217 7.80 -21.72 -6.10
CA ILE A 217 6.42 -21.26 -5.81
C ILE A 217 5.47 -22.45 -5.57
N ALA A 218 5.74 -23.60 -6.20
CA ALA A 218 5.00 -24.84 -6.01
C ALA A 218 5.31 -25.51 -4.68
N GLU A 219 6.55 -25.39 -4.19
CA GLU A 219 6.80 -25.54 -2.77
C GLU A 219 6.04 -24.42 -2.07
N HIS A 220 5.07 -24.78 -1.23
CA HIS A 220 4.50 -23.85 -0.27
C HIS A 220 5.62 -23.42 0.70
N ILE A 221 6.54 -22.56 0.24
CA ILE A 221 7.37 -21.74 1.11
C ILE A 221 6.37 -20.76 1.71
N LYS A 222 5.68 -21.22 2.76
CA LYS A 222 4.81 -20.40 3.58
C LYS A 222 5.74 -19.44 4.30
N PHE A 223 5.91 -18.25 3.75
CA PHE A 223 6.56 -17.16 4.46
C PHE A 223 5.63 -16.76 5.60
N HIS A 224 5.79 -17.41 6.74
CA HIS A 224 5.18 -16.94 7.98
C HIS A 224 5.85 -15.61 8.31
N SER A 225 5.21 -14.54 7.85
CA SER A 225 5.64 -13.17 8.04
C SER A 225 4.97 -12.64 9.31
N CYS A 226 5.77 -12.21 10.29
CA CYS A 226 5.24 -11.54 11.47
C CYS A 226 5.90 -10.19 11.71
N PHE A 227 5.10 -9.23 12.16
CA PHE A 227 5.57 -7.97 12.71
C PHE A 227 5.59 -8.08 14.23
N ILE A 228 6.69 -7.71 14.88
CA ILE A 228 6.81 -7.75 16.34
C ILE A 228 6.49 -6.36 16.90
N SER A 229 5.39 -6.27 17.64
CA SER A 229 4.98 -5.09 18.39
C SER A 229 5.45 -5.20 19.84
N TYR A 230 6.21 -4.21 20.32
CA TYR A 230 6.82 -4.23 21.65
C TYR A 230 7.17 -2.83 22.17
N SER A 231 7.49 -2.71 23.46
CA SER A 231 8.09 -1.50 24.03
C SER A 231 9.61 -1.55 23.90
N THR A 232 10.29 -0.43 23.60
CA THR A 232 11.78 -0.41 23.56
C THR A 232 12.47 -0.94 24.81
N LYS A 233 11.80 -0.89 25.96
CA LYS A 233 12.32 -1.44 27.21
C LYS A 233 12.50 -2.97 27.18
N ASP A 234 11.83 -3.65 26.25
CA ASP A 234 11.90 -5.10 26.07
C ASP A 234 12.87 -5.53 24.96
N GLN A 235 13.67 -4.60 24.41
CA GLN A 235 14.57 -4.80 23.26
C GLN A 235 15.42 -6.07 23.35
N LEU A 236 16.03 -6.34 24.51
CA LEU A 236 16.92 -7.49 24.71
C LEU A 236 16.21 -8.83 24.44
N PHE A 237 14.97 -8.96 24.89
CA PHE A 237 14.17 -10.15 24.63
C PHE A 237 13.78 -10.23 23.15
N VAL A 238 13.40 -9.10 22.55
CA VAL A 238 12.95 -9.02 21.15
C VAL A 238 14.06 -9.40 20.19
N GLU A 239 15.30 -8.94 20.42
CA GLU A 239 16.45 -9.30 19.60
C GLU A 239 16.73 -10.81 19.63
N GLN A 240 16.66 -11.42 20.82
CA GLN A 240 16.82 -12.86 20.97
C GLN A 240 15.70 -13.61 20.23
N LEU A 241 14.44 -13.24 20.48
CA LEU A 241 13.29 -13.86 19.85
C LEU A 241 13.32 -13.70 18.32
N TYR A 242 13.71 -12.53 17.82
CA TYR A 242 13.87 -12.26 16.40
C TYR A 242 14.88 -13.22 15.75
N LEU A 243 16.07 -13.37 16.33
CA LEU A 243 17.08 -14.29 15.81
C LEU A 243 16.57 -15.72 15.80
N ASP A 244 15.93 -16.15 16.88
CA ASP A 244 15.39 -17.50 16.99
C ASP A 244 14.26 -17.78 15.98
N LEU A 245 13.38 -16.80 15.74
CA LEU A 245 12.34 -16.88 14.71
C LEU A 245 12.96 -16.99 13.31
N GLN A 246 13.95 -16.16 12.98
CA GLN A 246 14.66 -16.21 11.69
C GLN A 246 15.35 -17.57 11.48
N CYS A 247 16.07 -18.08 12.49
CA CYS A 247 16.71 -19.39 12.45
C CYS A 247 15.71 -20.54 12.24
N ASN A 248 14.46 -20.36 12.67
CA ASN A 248 13.37 -21.32 12.48
C ASN A 248 12.52 -21.06 11.22
N GLY A 249 13.01 -20.19 10.31
CA GLY A 249 12.37 -19.90 9.02
C GLY A 249 11.12 -19.01 9.12
N VAL A 250 10.92 -18.31 10.24
CA VAL A 250 9.85 -17.32 10.40
C VAL A 250 10.42 -15.94 10.07
N ARG A 251 9.90 -15.33 8.99
CA ARG A 251 10.35 -14.01 8.55
C ARG A 251 9.72 -12.97 9.46
N CYS A 252 10.50 -12.41 10.35
CA CYS A 252 10.04 -11.39 11.28
C CYS A 252 10.64 -10.03 10.93
N TRP A 253 9.90 -8.98 11.27
CA TRP A 253 10.39 -7.60 11.27
C TRP A 253 9.93 -6.93 12.55
N PHE A 254 10.71 -5.96 12.99
CA PHE A 254 10.37 -5.12 14.11
C PHE A 254 10.97 -3.74 13.85
N ALA A 255 10.27 -2.68 14.28
CA ALA A 255 10.78 -1.33 14.22
C ALA A 255 11.13 -0.89 15.65
N PRO A 256 12.40 -0.63 15.99
CA PRO A 256 12.74 0.00 17.26
C PRO A 256 12.11 1.42 17.33
N GLU A 257 11.64 1.88 18.50
CA GLU A 257 10.97 3.19 18.67
C GLU A 257 11.83 4.39 18.20
N ASP A 258 13.11 4.21 17.90
CA ASP A 258 13.99 5.26 17.34
C ASP A 258 13.58 5.70 15.92
N LEU A 259 12.62 5.01 15.31
CA LEU A 259 11.88 5.45 14.12
C LEU A 259 10.75 6.46 14.44
N LYS A 260 10.76 7.13 15.61
CA LYS A 260 10.01 8.37 15.89
C LYS A 260 10.51 9.53 15.02
N TRP A 261 10.33 9.40 13.71
CA TRP A 261 10.42 10.49 12.76
C TRP A 261 9.04 11.16 12.70
N GLY A 262 9.02 12.49 12.89
CA GLY A 262 7.83 13.26 13.22
C GLY A 262 6.62 13.11 12.30
N ASP A 263 5.51 13.72 12.74
CA ASP A 263 4.13 13.62 12.22
C ASP A 263 3.94 13.66 10.70
N LYS A 264 4.91 14.12 9.91
CA LYS A 264 4.88 14.11 8.44
C LYS A 264 5.17 12.74 7.80
N ILE A 265 5.62 11.77 8.60
CA ILE A 265 5.82 10.36 8.20
C ILE A 265 4.81 9.45 8.94
N ARG A 266 3.91 9.99 9.77
CA ARG A 266 2.80 9.20 10.36
C ARG A 266 1.94 8.54 9.28
N SER A 267 1.61 9.27 8.21
CA SER A 267 0.86 8.75 7.06
C SER A 267 1.63 7.74 6.19
N ARG A 268 2.95 7.59 6.37
CA ARG A 268 3.78 6.65 5.61
C ARG A 268 4.00 5.32 6.33
N ILE A 269 3.74 5.25 7.65
CA ILE A 269 4.03 4.07 8.48
C ILE A 269 2.76 3.32 8.88
N ASP A 270 1.58 3.95 8.81
CA ASP A 270 0.28 3.27 8.99
C ASP A 270 0.08 2.10 7.99
N GLU A 271 0.85 2.05 6.90
CA GLU A 271 0.86 0.96 5.93
C GLU A 271 1.60 -0.31 6.40
N SER A 272 2.42 -0.24 7.45
CA SER A 272 3.28 -1.35 7.87
C SER A 272 2.47 -2.54 8.39
N ILE A 273 1.42 -2.32 9.18
CA ILE A 273 0.56 -3.39 9.72
C ILE A 273 -0.39 -3.95 8.63
N HIS A 274 -0.69 -3.15 7.60
CA HIS A 274 -1.47 -3.62 6.46
C HIS A 274 -0.70 -4.65 5.62
N LEU A 275 0.63 -4.51 5.53
CA LEU A 275 1.52 -5.37 4.74
C LEU A 275 1.72 -6.77 5.31
N TYR A 276 1.76 -6.96 6.64
CA TYR A 276 2.11 -8.26 7.23
C TYR A 276 0.91 -9.16 7.55
N GLU A 277 1.08 -10.48 7.46
CA GLU A 277 0.00 -11.45 7.72
C GLU A 277 -0.29 -11.64 9.21
N LYS A 278 0.73 -11.58 10.08
CA LYS A 278 0.62 -11.84 11.51
C LYS A 278 1.25 -10.70 12.34
N LEU A 279 0.62 -10.35 13.46
CA LEU A 279 1.12 -9.41 14.47
C LEU A 279 1.49 -10.19 15.73
N LEU A 280 2.79 -10.25 16.06
CA LEU A 280 3.32 -10.81 17.29
C LEU A 280 3.39 -9.70 18.35
N LEU A 281 2.49 -9.75 19.33
CA LEU A 281 2.36 -8.71 20.36
C LEU A 281 3.10 -9.11 21.63
N ILE A 282 4.07 -8.32 22.06
CA ILE A 282 4.82 -8.53 23.29
C ILE A 282 4.18 -7.72 24.42
N LEU A 283 3.59 -8.42 25.38
CA LEU A 283 2.91 -7.88 26.54
C LEU A 283 3.86 -7.84 27.74
N SER A 284 4.18 -6.63 28.18
CA SER A 284 4.92 -6.31 29.39
C SER A 284 4.23 -5.16 30.11
N GLU A 285 4.65 -4.86 31.34
CA GLU A 285 4.23 -3.66 32.08
C GLU A 285 4.48 -2.36 31.30
N HIS A 286 5.38 -2.39 30.31
CA HIS A 286 5.72 -1.25 29.48
C HIS A 286 4.84 -1.14 28.23
N SER A 287 4.50 -2.25 27.58
CA SER A 287 3.71 -2.23 26.35
C SER A 287 2.21 -2.10 26.59
N VAL A 288 1.68 -2.63 27.71
CA VAL A 288 0.26 -2.51 28.07
C VAL A 288 -0.19 -1.06 28.30
N CYS A 289 0.75 -0.17 28.65
CA CYS A 289 0.50 1.26 28.87
C CYS A 289 0.82 2.11 27.63
N SER A 290 1.22 1.50 26.51
CA SER A 290 1.63 2.23 25.30
C SER A 290 0.44 2.49 24.38
N GLN A 291 0.12 3.77 24.15
CA GLN A 291 -0.92 4.19 23.21
C GLN A 291 -0.64 3.71 21.78
N TRP A 292 0.63 3.59 21.41
CA TRP A 292 0.99 3.08 20.09
C TRP A 292 0.64 1.60 19.95
N VAL A 293 0.99 0.78 20.96
CA VAL A 293 0.65 -0.66 20.97
C VAL A 293 -0.87 -0.87 20.93
N GLU A 294 -1.63 -0.02 21.63
CA GLU A 294 -3.09 -0.02 21.59
C GLU A 294 -3.62 0.17 20.15
N GLN A 295 -3.12 1.16 19.41
CA GLN A 295 -3.52 1.41 18.02
C GLN A 295 -3.19 0.22 17.09
N GLU A 296 -2.05 -0.44 17.28
CA GLU A 296 -1.68 -1.61 16.49
C GLU A 296 -2.62 -2.80 16.75
N VAL A 297 -3.00 -3.01 18.01
CA VAL A 297 -3.96 -4.04 18.42
C VAL A 297 -5.33 -3.78 17.81
N GLU A 298 -5.82 -2.54 17.86
CA GLU A 298 -7.10 -2.16 17.25
C GLU A 298 -7.10 -2.42 15.73
N THR A 299 -5.99 -2.07 15.06
CA THR A 299 -5.80 -2.29 13.62
C THR A 299 -5.81 -3.78 13.28
N ALA A 300 -5.10 -4.60 14.07
CA ALA A 300 -5.07 -6.05 13.89
C ALA A 300 -6.46 -6.67 14.09
N LEU A 301 -7.19 -6.31 15.16
CA LEU A 301 -8.55 -6.78 15.41
C LEU A 301 -9.52 -6.38 14.30
N ALA A 302 -9.39 -5.17 13.75
CA ALA A 302 -10.18 -4.74 12.59
C ALA A 302 -9.88 -5.58 11.34
N LYS A 303 -8.62 -6.01 11.15
CA LYS A 303 -8.19 -6.89 10.05
C LYS A 303 -8.77 -8.30 10.19
N GLU A 304 -8.76 -8.87 11.40
CA GLU A 304 -9.36 -10.17 11.69
C GLU A 304 -10.87 -10.17 11.40
N ARG A 305 -11.59 -9.11 11.81
CA ARG A 305 -13.03 -8.96 11.50
C ARG A 305 -13.33 -8.95 10.01
N LYS A 306 -12.43 -8.39 9.19
CA LYS A 306 -12.58 -8.33 7.74
C LYS A 306 -12.18 -9.64 7.03
N ARG A 307 -11.15 -10.33 7.53
CA ARG A 307 -10.53 -11.48 6.84
C ARG A 307 -10.98 -12.85 7.35
N GLY A 308 -11.55 -12.93 8.56
CA GLY A 308 -12.07 -14.18 9.13
C GLY A 308 -11.02 -15.14 9.69
N HIS A 309 -9.74 -14.75 9.75
CA HIS A 309 -8.65 -15.53 10.35
C HIS A 309 -7.91 -14.75 11.43
N ILE A 310 -7.17 -15.46 12.29
CA ILE A 310 -6.38 -14.89 13.38
C ILE A 310 -5.12 -14.23 12.82
N VAL A 311 -4.92 -12.98 13.19
CA VAL A 311 -3.75 -12.14 12.85
C VAL A 311 -2.93 -11.86 14.11
N LEU A 312 -3.56 -11.77 15.28
CA LEU A 312 -2.92 -11.33 16.52
C LEU A 312 -2.45 -12.51 17.39
N PHE A 313 -1.14 -12.53 17.68
CA PHE A 313 -0.47 -13.56 18.49
C PHE A 313 0.18 -12.89 19.71
N PRO A 314 -0.50 -12.84 20.87
CA PRO A 314 0.06 -12.22 22.07
C PRO A 314 0.99 -13.18 22.83
N ILE A 315 2.12 -12.66 23.30
CA ILE A 315 3.01 -13.30 24.27
C ILE A 315 3.27 -12.37 25.45
N ARG A 316 3.49 -12.90 26.65
CA ARG A 316 3.72 -12.09 27.86
C ARG A 316 5.11 -12.29 28.44
N LEU A 317 5.74 -11.20 28.85
CA LEU A 317 7.02 -11.18 29.57
C LEU A 317 6.84 -11.07 31.08
N ASP A 318 5.67 -10.62 31.54
CA ASP A 318 5.33 -10.50 32.94
C ASP A 318 3.82 -10.77 33.18
N ASN A 319 3.34 -10.40 34.37
CA ASN A 319 1.94 -10.56 34.77
C ASN A 319 1.11 -9.28 34.59
N ALA A 320 1.64 -8.21 33.99
CA ALA A 320 0.93 -6.93 33.90
C ALA A 320 -0.43 -7.06 33.19
N VAL A 321 -0.48 -7.75 32.04
CA VAL A 321 -1.74 -8.04 31.33
C VAL A 321 -2.72 -8.86 32.18
N MET A 322 -2.22 -9.69 33.10
CA MET A 322 -3.07 -10.51 33.96
C MET A 322 -3.70 -9.70 35.09
N ASN A 323 -3.08 -8.59 35.49
CA ASN A 323 -3.51 -7.77 36.61
C ASN A 323 -4.38 -6.56 36.20
N ILE A 324 -4.34 -6.15 34.94
CA ILE A 324 -5.15 -5.03 34.44
C ILE A 324 -6.64 -5.41 34.38
N GLY A 325 -7.48 -4.54 34.94
CA GLY A 325 -8.92 -4.75 35.06
C GLY A 325 -9.74 -4.31 33.85
N ASP A 326 -9.26 -3.31 33.11
CA ASP A 326 -10.02 -2.61 32.06
C ASP A 326 -9.20 -2.38 30.78
N GLY A 327 -9.90 -2.08 29.68
CA GLY A 327 -9.30 -1.67 28.40
C GLY A 327 -8.92 -2.83 27.47
N TRP A 328 -8.11 -2.52 26.45
CA TRP A 328 -7.67 -3.51 25.45
C TRP A 328 -6.87 -4.69 26.04
N PRO A 329 -6.05 -4.56 27.11
CA PRO A 329 -5.34 -5.72 27.67
C PRO A 329 -6.31 -6.79 28.19
N THR A 330 -7.41 -6.36 28.80
CA THR A 330 -8.49 -7.24 29.27
C THR A 330 -9.19 -7.95 28.13
N LEU A 331 -9.43 -7.25 27.01
CA LEU A 331 -9.96 -7.86 25.80
C LEU A 331 -9.03 -8.97 25.30
N ILE A 332 -7.73 -8.71 25.20
CA ILE A 332 -6.75 -9.70 24.75
C ILE A 332 -6.71 -10.91 25.70
N ARG A 333 -6.65 -10.68 27.02
CA ARG A 333 -6.68 -11.75 28.04
C ARG A 333 -7.90 -12.66 27.91
N ASN A 334 -9.06 -12.11 27.60
CA ASN A 334 -10.31 -12.85 27.52
C ASN A 334 -10.55 -13.52 26.16
N THR A 335 -9.92 -13.02 25.09
CA THR A 335 -10.21 -13.46 23.71
C THR A 335 -9.06 -14.21 23.04
N ARG A 336 -7.85 -14.20 23.61
CA ARG A 336 -6.65 -14.77 22.99
C ARG A 336 -5.92 -15.70 23.94
N ASN A 337 -5.23 -16.66 23.34
CA ASN A 337 -4.29 -17.51 24.05
C ASN A 337 -2.94 -16.80 24.14
N ILE A 338 -2.52 -16.40 25.34
CA ILE A 338 -1.29 -15.65 25.54
C ILE A 338 -0.13 -16.63 25.77
N GLY A 339 0.88 -16.59 24.89
CA GLY A 339 2.11 -17.36 25.06
C GLY A 339 2.90 -16.89 26.28
N ASP A 340 3.38 -17.81 27.10
CA ASP A 340 4.07 -17.48 28.36
C ASP A 340 5.59 -17.44 28.18
N PHE A 341 6.18 -16.24 28.29
CA PHE A 341 7.62 -16.01 28.22
C PHE A 341 8.17 -15.40 29.50
N THR A 342 7.47 -15.45 30.65
CA THR A 342 7.96 -14.82 31.89
C THR A 342 9.30 -15.37 32.38
N CYS A 343 9.61 -16.62 32.04
CA CYS A 343 10.87 -17.28 32.38
C CYS A 343 11.81 -17.42 31.17
N TRP A 344 11.82 -16.45 30.24
CA TRP A 344 12.60 -16.52 29.00
C TRP A 344 14.12 -16.62 29.20
N LYS A 345 14.64 -16.21 30.36
CA LYS A 345 16.07 -16.35 30.71
C LYS A 345 16.47 -17.80 31.04
N GLN A 346 15.49 -18.68 31.28
CA GLN A 346 15.72 -20.10 31.52
C GLN A 346 15.58 -20.86 30.19
N CYS A 347 16.66 -21.52 29.77
CA CYS A 347 16.77 -22.13 28.44
C CYS A 347 15.65 -23.13 28.12
N ASP A 348 15.31 -24.03 29.06
CA ASP A 348 14.32 -25.09 28.83
C ASP A 348 12.89 -24.56 28.73
N THR A 349 12.52 -23.58 29.56
CA THR A 349 11.19 -22.95 29.51
C THR A 349 11.05 -22.07 28.29
N TYR A 350 12.08 -21.30 27.94
CA TYR A 350 12.11 -20.49 26.73
C TYR A 350 11.90 -21.33 25.48
N LYS A 351 12.65 -22.43 25.34
CA LYS A 351 12.52 -23.32 24.18
C LYS A 351 11.12 -23.92 24.05
N LYS A 352 10.51 -24.36 25.16
CA LYS A 352 9.13 -24.88 25.15
C LYS A 352 8.12 -23.82 24.69
N SER A 353 8.27 -22.59 25.16
CA SER A 353 7.41 -21.47 24.78
C SER A 353 7.63 -21.05 23.32
N LEU A 354 8.89 -21.05 22.86
CA LEU A 354 9.25 -20.79 21.47
C LEU A 354 8.68 -21.86 20.53
N ASP A 355 8.82 -23.15 20.85
CA ASP A 355 8.27 -24.25 20.04
C ASP A 355 6.75 -24.15 19.91
N ARG A 356 6.06 -23.72 20.97
CA ARG A 356 4.63 -23.46 20.95
C ARG A 356 4.30 -22.26 20.06
N LEU A 357 5.01 -21.15 20.23
CA LEU A 357 4.83 -19.96 19.41
C LEU A 357 5.08 -20.26 17.92
N LEU A 358 6.10 -21.03 17.59
CA LEU A 358 6.39 -21.46 16.23
C LEU A 358 5.26 -22.30 15.64
N ARG A 359 4.63 -23.17 16.43
CA ARG A 359 3.42 -23.88 15.99
C ARG A 359 2.30 -22.89 15.70
N ASP A 360 1.99 -21.98 16.62
CA ASP A 360 0.90 -21.02 16.46
C ASP A 360 1.13 -20.09 15.23
N LEU A 361 2.37 -19.62 15.05
CA LEU A 361 2.79 -18.82 13.89
C LEU A 361 2.83 -19.60 12.57
N LYS A 362 2.98 -20.93 12.60
CA LYS A 362 2.99 -21.79 11.40
C LYS A 362 1.64 -22.43 11.08
N THR A 363 0.68 -22.37 12.01
CA THR A 363 -0.66 -22.94 11.83
C THR A 363 -1.44 -22.13 10.78
N GLU A 364 -2.11 -22.84 9.87
CA GLU A 364 -3.09 -22.28 8.93
C GLU A 364 -4.36 -21.89 9.70
N VAL A 365 -4.89 -20.68 9.45
CA VAL A 365 -6.23 -20.28 9.90
C VAL A 365 -7.02 -19.84 8.68
#